data_AF-A0A498NL35-F1
#
_entry.id   AF-A0A498NL35-F1
#
_cell.length_a   1.000
_cell.length_b   1.000
_cell.length_c   1.000
_cell.angle_alpha   90.00
_cell.angle_beta   90.00
_cell.angle_gamma   90.00
#
_symmetry.space_group_name_H-M   'P 1'
#
loop_
_entity.id
_entity.type
_entity.pdbx_description
1 polymer ?
#
loop_
_entity_poly.entity_id
_entity_poly.type
_entity_poly.pdbx_seq_one_letter_code
_entity_poly.pdbx_strand_id
1 'polypeptide(L)'
;MRFDLIGEIEKHLFEHRGHQRGKSPIYSPSNLEKGFFRTAGEVFSVSLAQGGPAPRFLRPWCFDYLSSGDLDESTLTIDDVDDAELYNLIKKVEEEETDLSAWNDQIINCGFTGAIKPENKEAIIRSIVLHATLRLLPLLKQIRKGFEVYNFVDILENHSGLCQQFFVPGVVDDDDDDKADADFIMQNILPKMSEKGSVRETYETAIINFLQDFLQEIESGGMYELTELI
;
A
#
# COMPACT_ATOMS: atom_id res chain seq x y z
N MET A 1 -15.29 6.50 -18.79
CA MET A 1 -14.89 6.70 -17.37
C MET A 1 -14.63 5.32 -16.80
N ARG A 2 -13.36 4.93 -16.63
CA ARG A 2 -12.98 3.62 -16.07
C ARG A 2 -12.99 3.78 -14.56
N PHE A 3 -13.85 3.05 -13.86
CA PHE A 3 -13.95 3.12 -12.41
C PHE A 3 -12.77 2.34 -11.81
N ASP A 4 -11.81 3.04 -11.20
CA ASP A 4 -10.71 2.41 -10.48
C ASP A 4 -11.16 2.07 -9.05
N LEU A 5 -11.78 0.90 -8.90
CA LEU A 5 -12.29 0.45 -7.61
C LEU A 5 -11.18 0.25 -6.58
N ILE A 6 -9.97 -0.14 -7.00
CA ILE A 6 -8.83 -0.33 -6.11
C ILE A 6 -8.36 1.01 -5.57
N GLY A 7 -8.20 2.02 -6.44
CA GLY A 7 -7.85 3.38 -6.03
C GLY A 7 -8.90 4.02 -5.12
N GLU A 8 -10.19 3.77 -5.35
CA GLU A 8 -11.26 4.25 -4.46
C GLU A 8 -11.23 3.54 -3.08
N ILE A 9 -10.97 2.24 -3.04
CA ILE A 9 -10.77 1.51 -1.77
C ILE A 9 -9.57 2.06 -1.02
N GLU A 10 -8.44 2.22 -1.71
CA GLU A 10 -7.20 2.77 -1.15
C GLU A 10 -7.44 4.13 -0.50
N LYS A 11 -8.12 5.03 -1.20
CA LYS A 11 -8.42 6.39 -0.73
C LYS A 11 -9.33 6.44 0.50
N HIS A 12 -10.28 5.51 0.64
CA HIS A 12 -11.33 5.59 1.66
C HIS A 12 -11.11 4.67 2.86
N LEU A 13 -10.30 3.61 2.70
CA LEU A 13 -10.07 2.61 3.75
C LEU A 13 -8.63 2.58 4.26
N PHE A 14 -7.69 3.27 3.60
CA PHE A 14 -6.27 3.23 3.96
C PHE A 14 -5.68 4.63 4.09
N GLU A 15 -4.73 4.78 5.01
CA GLU A 15 -4.03 6.02 5.31
C GLU A 15 -2.52 5.81 5.33
N HIS A 16 -1.79 6.91 5.18
CA HIS A 16 -0.34 6.90 5.29
C HIS A 16 0.16 8.21 5.88
N ARG A 17 1.33 8.13 6.52
CA ARG A 17 2.08 9.29 7.01
C ARG A 17 3.20 9.75 6.08
N GLY A 18 3.37 9.11 4.92
CA GLY A 18 4.32 9.49 3.87
C GLY A 18 4.14 8.66 2.61
N HIS A 19 4.57 9.15 1.45
CA HIS A 19 4.24 8.53 0.15
C HIS A 19 4.96 7.20 -0.13
N GLN A 20 6.10 6.92 0.51
CA GLN A 20 7.04 5.89 0.04
C GLN A 20 7.05 4.55 0.80
N ARG A 21 6.21 4.36 1.82
CA ARG A 21 6.28 3.17 2.71
C ARG A 21 5.02 2.33 2.76
N GLY A 22 4.08 2.59 1.86
CA GLY A 22 2.75 1.98 1.86
C GLY A 22 1.82 2.60 2.90
N LYS A 23 0.65 1.97 3.05
CA LYS A 23 -0.51 2.45 3.79
C LYS A 23 -1.02 1.38 4.74
N SER A 24 -1.52 1.79 5.89
CA SER A 24 -2.26 0.93 6.82
C SER A 24 -3.76 1.19 6.71
N PRO A 25 -4.63 0.27 7.16
CA PRO A 25 -6.05 0.55 7.27
C PRO A 25 -6.33 1.76 8.17
N ILE A 26 -7.30 2.59 7.81
CA ILE A 26 -7.84 3.64 8.68
C ILE A 26 -8.59 2.97 9.83
N TYR A 27 -8.24 3.30 11.07
CA TYR A 27 -8.97 2.80 12.22
C TYR A 27 -10.41 3.36 12.26
N SER A 28 -11.37 2.56 11.77
CA SER A 28 -12.78 2.96 11.69
C SER A 28 -13.70 1.80 12.11
N PRO A 29 -14.19 1.79 13.37
CA PRO A 29 -15.18 0.83 13.83
C PRO A 29 -16.46 0.84 12.97
N SER A 30 -16.86 1.99 12.46
CA SER A 30 -18.02 2.13 11.56
C SER A 30 -17.82 1.41 10.22
N ASN A 31 -16.63 1.50 9.62
CA ASN A 31 -16.32 0.77 8.38
C ASN A 31 -16.15 -0.74 8.65
N LEU A 32 -15.61 -1.09 9.82
CA LEU A 32 -15.51 -2.46 10.30
C LEU A 32 -16.90 -3.10 10.47
N GLU A 33 -17.83 -2.42 11.13
CA GLU A 33 -19.21 -2.90 11.31
C GLU A 33 -19.91 -3.14 9.97
N LYS A 34 -19.73 -2.22 9.02
CA LYS A 34 -20.30 -2.33 7.66
C LYS A 34 -19.64 -3.42 6.80
N GLY A 35 -18.54 -4.01 7.26
CA GLY A 35 -17.82 -5.06 6.52
C GLY A 35 -17.02 -4.56 5.32
N PHE A 36 -16.71 -3.26 5.25
CA PHE A 36 -16.03 -2.68 4.08
C PHE A 36 -14.62 -3.25 3.87
N PHE A 37 -13.92 -3.59 4.95
CA PHE A 37 -12.62 -4.25 4.88
C PHE A 37 -12.72 -5.68 4.30
N ARG A 38 -13.80 -6.40 4.60
CA ARG A 38 -14.07 -7.70 3.96
C ARG A 38 -14.29 -7.53 2.47
N THR A 39 -15.15 -6.59 2.09
CA THR A 39 -15.39 -6.29 0.66
C THR A 39 -14.11 -5.88 -0.06
N ALA A 40 -13.22 -5.12 0.59
CA ALA A 40 -11.91 -4.80 0.03
C ALA A 40 -11.08 -6.07 -0.26
N GLY A 41 -10.99 -7.01 0.69
CA GLY A 41 -10.31 -8.29 0.46
C GLY A 41 -10.92 -9.12 -0.67
N GLU A 42 -12.25 -9.15 -0.77
CA GLU A 42 -12.95 -9.84 -1.88
C GLU A 42 -12.60 -9.20 -3.23
N VAL A 43 -12.63 -7.87 -3.31
CA VAL A 43 -12.28 -7.11 -4.52
C VAL A 43 -10.83 -7.35 -4.92
N PHE A 44 -9.90 -7.32 -3.96
CA PHE A 44 -8.48 -7.58 -4.22
C PHE A 44 -8.26 -8.98 -4.80
N SER A 45 -8.91 -10.00 -4.22
CA SER A 45 -8.83 -11.39 -4.69
C SER A 45 -9.37 -11.53 -6.10
N VAL A 46 -10.53 -10.93 -6.39
CA VAL A 46 -11.15 -10.95 -7.72
C VAL A 46 -10.28 -10.23 -8.73
N SER A 47 -9.72 -9.08 -8.37
CA SER A 47 -8.83 -8.32 -9.24
C SER A 47 -7.62 -9.15 -9.63
N LEU A 48 -6.92 -9.75 -8.67
CA LEU A 48 -5.75 -10.60 -8.93
C LEU A 48 -6.10 -11.84 -9.75
N ALA A 49 -7.19 -12.54 -9.41
CA ALA A 49 -7.63 -13.73 -10.14
C ALA A 49 -7.99 -13.45 -11.61
N GLN A 50 -8.39 -12.21 -11.93
CA GLN A 50 -8.78 -11.79 -13.28
C GLN A 50 -7.68 -11.03 -14.03
N GLY A 51 -6.48 -10.89 -13.45
CA GLY A 51 -5.41 -10.08 -14.04
C GLY A 51 -5.68 -8.57 -14.03
N GLY A 52 -6.53 -8.11 -13.11
CA GLY A 52 -6.79 -6.71 -12.82
C GLY A 52 -5.68 -6.06 -11.98
N PRO A 53 -5.83 -4.77 -11.62
CA PRO A 53 -4.85 -4.04 -10.83
C PRO A 53 -4.68 -4.65 -9.43
N ALA A 54 -3.42 -4.79 -9.01
CA ALA A 54 -3.06 -5.29 -7.68
C ALA A 54 -3.11 -4.16 -6.63
N PRO A 55 -3.49 -4.44 -5.37
CA PRO A 55 -3.53 -3.45 -4.29
C PRO A 55 -2.11 -3.17 -3.75
N ARG A 56 -1.22 -2.65 -4.61
CA ARG A 56 0.21 -2.39 -4.34
C ARG A 56 0.42 -1.11 -3.52
N PHE A 57 -0.17 -1.05 -2.35
CA PHE A 57 -0.09 0.11 -1.46
C PHE A 57 -0.03 -0.25 0.02
N LEU A 58 -0.03 -1.52 0.40
CA LEU A 58 -0.02 -1.94 1.81
C LEU A 58 1.35 -1.80 2.46
N ARG A 59 1.35 -1.50 3.76
CA ARG A 59 2.53 -1.63 4.62
C ARG A 59 3.04 -3.09 4.65
N PRO A 60 4.35 -3.34 4.74
CA PRO A 60 4.91 -4.68 4.87
C PRO A 60 4.27 -5.49 6.02
N TRP A 61 4.19 -4.91 7.22
CA TRP A 61 3.62 -5.59 8.38
C TRP A 61 2.13 -5.94 8.21
N CYS A 62 1.38 -5.16 7.43
CA CYS A 62 0.00 -5.49 7.08
C CYS A 62 -0.04 -6.73 6.18
N PHE A 63 0.86 -6.82 5.20
CA PHE A 63 0.98 -7.99 4.33
C PHE A 63 1.43 -9.23 5.11
N ASP A 64 2.36 -9.09 6.05
CA ASP A 64 2.83 -10.20 6.89
C ASP A 64 1.68 -10.82 7.69
N TYR A 65 0.82 -9.99 8.28
CA TYR A 65 -0.41 -10.47 8.91
C TYR A 65 -1.41 -11.07 7.91
N LEU A 66 -1.61 -10.40 6.77
CA LEU A 66 -2.55 -10.86 5.75
C LEU A 66 -2.14 -12.17 5.08
N SER A 67 -0.85 -12.52 5.09
CA SER A 67 -0.32 -13.77 4.55
C SER A 67 -0.25 -14.88 5.59
N SER A 68 0.27 -14.61 6.79
CA SER A 68 0.42 -15.62 7.85
C SER A 68 -0.80 -15.80 8.76
N GLY A 69 -1.64 -14.77 8.88
CA GLY A 69 -2.73 -14.71 9.87
C GLY A 69 -2.27 -14.38 11.29
N ASP A 70 -0.98 -14.12 11.48
CA ASP A 70 -0.34 -13.81 12.75
C ASP A 70 0.55 -12.56 12.62
N LEU A 71 0.88 -11.92 13.74
CA LEU A 71 1.73 -10.72 13.76
C LEU A 71 2.80 -10.87 14.83
N ASP A 72 4.07 -10.84 14.41
CA ASP A 72 5.18 -10.70 15.36
C ASP A 72 5.26 -9.26 15.84
N GLU A 73 4.72 -8.98 17.02
CA GLU A 73 4.67 -7.63 17.53
C GLU A 73 6.06 -7.05 17.77
N SER A 74 7.08 -7.88 18.01
CA SER A 74 8.46 -7.45 18.29
C SER A 74 9.09 -6.67 17.13
N THR A 75 8.61 -6.90 15.90
CA THR A 75 9.10 -6.25 14.68
C THR A 75 8.55 -4.83 14.47
N LEU A 76 7.45 -4.48 15.14
CA LEU A 76 6.77 -3.20 14.95
C LEU A 76 7.59 -2.02 15.50
N THR A 77 7.65 -0.95 14.74
CA THR A 77 8.42 0.25 15.07
C THR A 77 7.57 1.52 14.99
N ILE A 78 8.17 2.66 15.37
CA ILE A 78 7.54 3.98 15.23
C ILE A 78 7.18 4.27 13.76
N ASP A 79 7.95 3.73 12.80
CA ASP A 79 7.71 3.93 11.37
C ASP A 79 6.43 3.26 10.87
N ASP A 80 5.87 2.32 11.63
CA ASP A 80 4.63 1.61 11.31
C ASP A 80 3.36 2.34 11.79
N VAL A 81 3.52 3.47 12.48
CA VAL A 81 2.41 4.29 13.00
C VAL A 81 1.98 5.34 11.98
N ASP A 82 0.87 5.07 11.30
CA ASP A 82 0.26 5.99 10.34
C ASP A 82 -0.75 6.97 10.94
N ASP A 83 -1.34 6.65 12.10
CA ASP A 83 -2.28 7.54 12.79
C ASP A 83 -1.57 8.83 13.24
N ALA A 84 -2.06 9.96 12.73
CA ALA A 84 -1.42 11.25 12.95
C ALA A 84 -1.45 11.68 14.43
N GLU A 85 -2.50 11.37 15.18
CA GLU A 85 -2.62 11.76 16.59
C GLU A 85 -1.66 10.95 17.46
N LEU A 86 -1.62 9.63 17.26
CA LEU A 86 -0.72 8.73 17.98
C LEU A 86 0.73 8.99 17.61
N TYR A 87 1.04 9.25 16.35
CA TYR A 87 2.40 9.64 15.97
C TYR A 87 2.80 10.97 16.63
N ASN A 88 1.92 11.97 16.63
CA ASN A 88 2.20 13.24 17.29
C ASN A 88 2.41 13.08 18.80
N LEU A 89 1.70 12.14 19.43
CA LEU A 89 1.94 11.76 20.82
C LEU A 89 3.33 11.16 21.00
N ILE A 90 3.78 10.26 20.10
CA ILE A 90 5.14 9.71 20.12
C ILE A 90 6.18 10.84 20.10
N LYS A 91 6.07 11.78 19.15
CA LYS A 91 7.00 12.93 19.07
C LYS A 91 7.05 13.74 20.37
N LYS A 92 5.88 14.06 20.93
CA LYS A 92 5.78 14.81 22.18
C LYS A 92 6.47 14.11 23.34
N VAL A 93 6.25 12.80 23.49
CA VAL A 93 6.91 11.97 24.52
C VAL A 93 8.42 11.92 24.28
N GLU A 94 8.85 11.83 23.04
CA GLU A 94 10.27 11.76 22.66
C GLU A 94 11.00 13.08 23.01
N GLU A 95 10.40 14.23 22.69
CA GLU A 95 10.96 15.58 22.89
C GLU A 95 10.95 16.05 24.35
N GLU A 96 10.02 15.60 25.19
CA GLU A 96 9.83 16.12 26.56
C GLU A 96 10.82 15.58 27.58
N GLU A 97 11.73 16.40 28.10
CA GLU A 97 12.80 15.94 28.98
C GLU A 97 12.44 15.93 30.47
N THR A 98 11.40 16.66 30.88
CA THR A 98 11.20 17.00 32.29
C THR A 98 9.98 16.34 32.91
N ASP A 99 8.81 16.46 32.29
CA ASP A 99 7.56 15.96 32.85
C ASP A 99 6.55 15.58 31.76
N LEU A 100 6.10 14.33 31.80
CA LEU A 100 5.14 13.77 30.85
C LEU A 100 3.68 13.92 31.31
N SER A 101 3.43 14.58 32.45
CA SER A 101 2.10 14.69 33.06
C SER A 101 1.04 15.27 32.13
N ALA A 102 1.43 16.13 31.19
CA ALA A 102 0.56 16.73 30.18
C ALA A 102 -0.13 15.70 29.25
N TRP A 103 0.43 14.50 29.12
CA TRP A 103 -0.09 13.44 28.24
C TRP A 103 -0.45 12.15 28.98
N ASN A 104 -0.56 12.19 30.31
CA ASN A 104 -0.90 11.03 31.13
C ASN A 104 -2.12 10.27 30.60
N ASP A 105 -3.24 10.97 30.38
CA ASP A 105 -4.48 10.33 29.91
C ASP A 105 -4.28 9.67 28.54
N GLN A 106 -3.54 10.31 27.64
CA GLN A 106 -3.29 9.81 26.29
C GLN A 106 -2.42 8.54 26.33
N ILE A 107 -1.38 8.55 27.16
CA ILE A 107 -0.48 7.41 27.39
C ILE A 107 -1.23 6.24 28.04
N ILE A 108 -2.06 6.51 29.05
CA ILE A 108 -2.89 5.48 29.72
C ILE A 108 -3.91 4.89 28.75
N ASN A 109 -4.54 5.71 27.91
CA ASN A 109 -5.49 5.25 26.89
C ASN A 109 -4.82 4.37 25.82
N CYS A 110 -3.51 4.51 25.62
CA CYS A 110 -2.72 3.59 24.79
C CYS A 110 -2.36 2.27 25.52
N GLY A 111 -2.82 2.06 26.75
CA GLY A 111 -2.62 0.84 27.52
C GLY A 111 -1.32 0.79 28.34
N PHE A 112 -0.59 1.89 28.46
CA PHE A 112 0.62 1.91 29.29
C PHE A 112 0.24 1.88 30.78
N THR A 113 0.82 0.94 31.53
CA THR A 113 0.52 0.69 32.95
C THR A 113 1.71 0.97 33.88
N GLY A 114 2.85 1.36 33.33
CA GLY A 114 4.05 1.70 34.10
C GLY A 114 4.01 3.12 34.68
N ALA A 115 5.07 3.51 35.37
CA ALA A 115 5.24 4.88 35.82
C ALA A 115 5.50 5.81 34.63
N ILE A 116 4.67 6.84 34.46
CA ILE A 116 4.80 7.81 33.37
C ILE A 116 5.85 8.85 33.77
N LYS A 117 7.09 8.63 33.31
CA LYS A 117 8.25 9.48 33.60
C LYS A 117 9.25 9.47 32.43
N PRO A 118 10.11 10.50 32.29
CA PRO A 118 11.11 10.56 31.23
C PRO A 118 12.05 9.35 31.14
N GLU A 119 12.32 8.66 32.26
CA GLU A 119 13.19 7.46 32.25
C GLU A 119 12.54 6.24 31.58
N ASN A 120 11.21 6.24 31.43
CA ASN A 120 10.44 5.14 30.85
C ASN A 120 9.98 5.44 29.41
N LYS A 121 10.53 6.46 28.75
CA LYS A 121 10.12 6.91 27.40
C LYS A 121 10.05 5.77 26.39
N GLU A 122 11.06 4.92 26.31
CA GLU A 122 11.10 3.81 25.37
C GLU A 122 9.91 2.86 25.55
N ALA A 123 9.57 2.52 26.80
CA ALA A 123 8.44 1.67 27.12
C ALA A 123 7.09 2.34 26.83
N ILE A 124 7.00 3.66 27.05
CA ILE A 124 5.81 4.45 26.73
C ILE A 124 5.59 4.47 25.21
N ILE A 125 6.62 4.84 24.44
CA ILE A 125 6.59 4.88 22.98
C ILE A 125 6.23 3.49 22.44
N ARG A 126 6.85 2.44 22.97
CA ARG A 126 6.52 1.06 22.59
C ARG A 126 5.05 0.73 22.81
N SER A 127 4.46 1.14 23.93
CA SER A 127 3.02 0.96 24.19
C SER A 127 2.15 1.70 23.17
N ILE A 128 2.54 2.92 22.78
CA ILE A 128 1.83 3.71 21.77
C ILE A 128 1.92 3.04 20.40
N VAL A 129 3.09 2.55 19.99
CA VAL A 129 3.27 1.80 18.74
C VAL A 129 2.37 0.56 18.70
N LEU A 130 2.42 -0.26 19.76
CA LEU A 130 1.57 -1.45 19.85
C LEU A 130 0.09 -1.10 19.85
N HIS A 131 -0.32 -0.04 20.55
CA HIS A 131 -1.71 0.42 20.51
C HIS A 131 -2.14 0.84 19.11
N ALA A 132 -1.29 1.61 18.41
CA ALA A 132 -1.58 2.13 17.07
C ALA A 132 -1.78 1.01 16.04
N THR A 133 -0.97 -0.05 16.10
CA THR A 133 -0.96 -1.14 15.12
C THR A 133 -1.93 -2.25 15.49
N LEU A 134 -1.97 -2.70 16.75
CA LEU A 134 -2.79 -3.86 17.16
C LEU A 134 -4.29 -3.59 17.05
N ARG A 135 -4.71 -2.32 17.22
CA ARG A 135 -6.12 -1.92 17.00
C ARG A 135 -6.56 -2.09 15.54
N LEU A 136 -5.64 -2.24 14.60
CA LEU A 136 -5.94 -2.47 13.17
C LEU A 136 -6.15 -3.96 12.85
N LEU A 137 -5.76 -4.89 13.74
CA LEU A 137 -5.89 -6.34 13.50
C LEU A 137 -7.32 -6.78 13.16
N PRO A 138 -8.40 -6.28 13.80
CA PRO A 138 -9.76 -6.67 13.41
C PRO A 138 -10.12 -6.28 11.96
N LEU A 139 -9.54 -5.18 11.45
CA LEU A 139 -9.75 -4.68 10.09
C LEU A 139 -9.01 -5.58 9.10
N LEU A 140 -7.73 -5.87 9.37
CA LEU A 140 -6.93 -6.81 8.59
C LEU A 140 -7.55 -8.22 8.59
N LYS A 141 -8.11 -8.66 9.72
CA LYS A 141 -8.83 -9.92 9.82
C LYS A 141 -10.05 -9.97 8.89
N GLN A 142 -10.77 -8.85 8.72
CA GLN A 142 -11.85 -8.80 7.74
C GLN A 142 -11.33 -8.86 6.31
N ILE A 143 -10.23 -8.16 5.98
CA ILE A 143 -9.59 -8.28 4.66
C ILE A 143 -9.20 -9.73 4.37
N ARG A 144 -8.53 -10.39 5.33
CA ARG A 144 -8.15 -11.81 5.21
C ARG A 144 -9.36 -12.73 5.00
N LYS A 145 -10.51 -12.46 5.66
CA LYS A 145 -11.76 -13.18 5.37
C LYS A 145 -12.26 -12.95 3.93
N GLY A 146 -12.04 -11.77 3.37
CA GLY A 146 -12.33 -11.50 1.97
C GLY A 146 -11.46 -12.32 1.01
N PHE A 147 -10.23 -12.62 1.41
CA PHE A 147 -9.32 -13.52 0.67
C PHE A 147 -9.75 -14.99 0.67
N GLU A 148 -10.77 -15.39 1.43
CA GLU A 148 -11.33 -16.75 1.33
C GLU A 148 -11.97 -16.98 -0.05
N VAL A 149 -12.33 -15.92 -0.77
CA VAL A 149 -12.80 -16.01 -2.16
C VAL A 149 -11.69 -16.57 -3.06
N TYR A 150 -12.05 -17.53 -3.92
CA TYR A 150 -11.12 -18.32 -4.74
C TYR A 150 -10.03 -19.05 -3.95
N ASN A 151 -10.23 -19.22 -2.64
CA ASN A 151 -9.25 -19.85 -1.76
C ASN A 151 -7.89 -19.13 -1.78
N PHE A 152 -7.92 -17.80 -1.90
CA PHE A 152 -6.71 -16.99 -2.06
C PHE A 152 -5.85 -16.94 -0.79
N VAL A 153 -6.45 -17.17 0.40
CA VAL A 153 -5.69 -17.36 1.66
C VAL A 153 -4.64 -18.46 1.52
N ASP A 154 -5.00 -19.63 0.97
CA ASP A 154 -4.06 -20.74 0.81
C ASP A 154 -2.90 -20.36 -0.13
N ILE A 155 -3.18 -19.53 -1.15
CA ILE A 155 -2.14 -19.05 -2.06
C ILE A 155 -1.18 -18.11 -1.32
N LEU A 156 -1.72 -17.19 -0.50
CA LEU A 156 -0.92 -16.26 0.30
C LEU A 156 -0.05 -16.99 1.34
N GLU A 157 -0.58 -18.00 2.02
CA GLU A 157 0.16 -18.79 3.02
C GLU A 157 1.30 -19.60 2.37
N ASN A 158 1.06 -20.20 1.20
CA ASN A 158 2.04 -21.08 0.55
C ASN A 158 3.04 -20.35 -0.36
N HIS A 159 2.72 -19.12 -0.80
CA HIS A 159 3.52 -18.37 -1.78
C HIS A 159 3.71 -16.89 -1.39
N SER A 160 3.77 -16.59 -0.08
CA SER A 160 3.85 -15.22 0.45
C SER A 160 4.93 -14.36 -0.22
N GLY A 161 6.14 -14.88 -0.43
CA GLY A 161 7.23 -14.16 -1.09
C GLY A 161 6.92 -13.74 -2.54
N LEU A 162 6.20 -14.58 -3.30
CA LEU A 162 5.76 -14.24 -4.66
C LEU A 162 4.59 -13.25 -4.66
N CYS A 163 3.75 -13.31 -3.62
CA CYS A 163 2.58 -12.47 -3.50
C CYS A 163 2.91 -11.05 -3.04
N GLN A 164 4.00 -10.85 -2.28
CA GLN A 164 4.33 -9.58 -1.64
C GLN A 164 4.32 -8.39 -2.60
N GLN A 165 4.89 -8.53 -3.80
CA GLN A 165 4.95 -7.49 -4.84
C GLN A 165 3.58 -6.99 -5.35
N PHE A 166 2.50 -7.74 -5.10
CA PHE A 166 1.14 -7.36 -5.47
C PHE A 166 0.47 -6.50 -4.39
N PHE A 167 1.02 -6.48 -3.17
CA PHE A 167 0.42 -5.81 -2.03
C PHE A 167 1.29 -4.67 -1.52
N VAL A 168 2.59 -4.90 -1.42
CA VAL A 168 3.53 -3.94 -0.84
C VAL A 168 4.18 -3.15 -1.99
N PRO A 169 4.25 -1.82 -1.92
CA PRO A 169 5.08 -1.04 -2.83
C PRO A 169 6.51 -1.57 -2.80
N GLY A 170 7.12 -1.75 -3.97
CA GLY A 170 8.56 -1.98 -4.04
C GLY A 170 9.30 -0.82 -3.36
N VAL A 171 10.52 -1.08 -2.87
CA VAL A 171 11.44 0.01 -2.59
C VAL A 171 11.68 0.65 -3.95
N VAL A 172 11.05 1.79 -4.20
CA VAL A 172 11.43 2.65 -5.32
C VAL A 172 12.79 3.20 -4.92
N ASP A 173 13.83 2.40 -5.14
CA ASP A 173 15.10 2.98 -5.51
C ASP A 173 14.80 3.76 -6.80
N ASP A 174 15.25 5.01 -6.91
CA ASP A 174 15.05 5.82 -8.13
C ASP A 174 15.66 5.18 -9.41
N ASP A 175 16.25 3.98 -9.28
CA ASP A 175 16.84 3.10 -10.29
C ASP A 175 16.02 1.79 -10.49
N ASP A 176 14.69 1.84 -10.44
CA ASP A 176 13.85 0.64 -10.60
C ASP A 176 13.77 0.18 -12.07
N ASP A 177 14.61 -0.81 -12.41
CA ASP A 177 14.68 -1.55 -13.70
C ASP A 177 13.40 -2.38 -13.97
N ASP A 178 12.44 -2.42 -13.03
CA ASP A 178 11.16 -3.13 -13.11
C ASP A 178 9.99 -2.25 -13.64
N LYS A 179 10.26 -0.99 -13.99
CA LYS A 179 9.25 -0.16 -14.66
C LYS A 179 9.09 -0.65 -16.09
N ALA A 180 7.90 -1.13 -16.44
CA ALA A 180 7.54 -1.49 -17.82
C ALA A 180 7.90 -0.32 -18.77
N ASP A 181 8.92 -0.55 -19.60
CA ASP A 181 9.38 0.37 -20.63
C ASP A 181 8.64 0.11 -21.96
N ALA A 182 8.93 0.93 -22.96
CA ALA A 182 8.21 0.93 -24.21
C ALA A 182 8.47 -0.40 -24.91
N ASP A 183 9.67 -0.93 -24.77
CA ASP A 183 10.09 -2.20 -25.33
C ASP A 183 9.35 -3.37 -24.67
N PHE A 184 9.19 -3.38 -23.34
CA PHE A 184 8.38 -4.36 -22.62
C PHE A 184 6.91 -4.32 -23.09
N ILE A 185 6.32 -3.13 -23.22
CA ILE A 185 4.94 -2.97 -23.69
C ILE A 185 4.82 -3.49 -25.13
N MET A 186 5.71 -3.08 -26.03
CA MET A 186 5.66 -3.46 -27.44
C MET A 186 5.91 -4.95 -27.67
N GLN A 187 6.74 -5.60 -26.84
CA GLN A 187 6.94 -7.05 -26.89
C GLN A 187 5.71 -7.85 -26.47
N ASN A 188 4.84 -7.29 -25.62
CA ASN A 188 3.63 -7.95 -25.13
C ASN A 188 2.37 -7.62 -25.93
N ILE A 189 2.43 -6.65 -26.86
CA ILE A 189 1.32 -6.36 -27.77
C ILE A 189 1.31 -7.37 -28.91
N LEU A 190 0.14 -7.98 -29.14
CA LEU A 190 -0.12 -8.88 -30.27
C LEU A 190 -1.12 -8.23 -31.22
N PRO A 191 -0.66 -7.33 -32.12
CA PRO A 191 -1.56 -6.63 -33.02
C PRO A 191 -2.11 -7.60 -34.07
N LYS A 192 -3.43 -7.57 -34.27
CA LYS A 192 -4.07 -8.31 -35.35
C LYS A 192 -3.98 -7.50 -36.63
N MET A 193 -2.97 -7.80 -37.43
CA MET A 193 -2.72 -7.12 -38.70
C MET A 193 -3.66 -7.61 -39.81
N SER A 194 -3.97 -6.69 -40.72
CA SER A 194 -4.59 -7.00 -42.00
C SER A 194 -3.68 -7.86 -42.88
N GLU A 195 -4.22 -8.36 -43.99
CA GLU A 195 -3.48 -9.24 -44.91
C GLU A 195 -2.13 -8.65 -45.32
N LYS A 196 -1.09 -9.50 -45.29
CA LYS A 196 0.28 -9.11 -45.61
C LYS A 196 0.41 -8.63 -47.05
N GLY A 197 1.02 -7.46 -47.23
CA GLY A 197 1.13 -6.75 -48.50
C GLY A 197 -0.06 -5.86 -48.84
N SER A 198 -1.10 -5.80 -47.99
CA SER A 198 -2.20 -4.87 -48.21
C SER A 198 -1.82 -3.44 -47.86
N VAL A 199 -2.44 -2.47 -48.54
CA VAL A 199 -2.32 -1.05 -48.19
C VAL A 199 -2.69 -0.81 -46.72
N ARG A 200 -3.63 -1.60 -46.19
CA ARG A 200 -4.10 -1.51 -44.82
C ARG A 200 -3.06 -1.97 -43.80
N GLU A 201 -2.31 -3.04 -44.08
CA GLU A 201 -1.18 -3.47 -43.24
C GLU A 201 -0.12 -2.37 -43.14
N THR A 202 0.16 -1.65 -44.23
CA THR A 202 1.13 -0.53 -44.23
C THR A 202 0.71 0.58 -43.25
N TYR A 203 -0.58 0.95 -43.24
CA TYR A 203 -1.09 1.95 -42.30
C TYR A 203 -1.08 1.43 -40.85
N GLU A 204 -1.46 0.18 -40.63
CA GLU A 204 -1.44 -0.44 -39.30
C GLU A 204 -0.02 -0.53 -38.74
N THR A 205 0.98 -0.81 -39.59
CA THR A 205 2.39 -0.82 -39.22
C THR A 205 2.86 0.58 -38.81
N ALA A 206 2.45 1.61 -39.56
CA ALA A 206 2.76 3.00 -39.21
C ALA A 206 2.14 3.40 -37.86
N ILE A 207 0.94 2.92 -37.54
CA ILE A 207 0.27 3.16 -36.25
C ILE A 207 1.03 2.48 -35.10
N ILE A 208 1.50 1.25 -35.29
CA ILE A 208 2.29 0.52 -34.28
C ILE A 208 3.62 1.22 -34.03
N ASN A 209 4.31 1.65 -35.08
CA ASN A 209 5.55 2.42 -34.94
C ASN A 209 5.31 3.75 -34.21
N PHE A 210 4.24 4.46 -34.56
CA PHE A 210 3.87 5.69 -33.86
C PHE A 210 3.57 5.46 -32.38
N LEU A 211 2.91 4.35 -32.04
CA LEU A 211 2.68 3.97 -30.64
C LEU A 211 4.01 3.70 -29.92
N GLN A 212 4.95 3.02 -30.55
CA GLN A 212 6.29 2.81 -29.98
C GLN A 212 7.01 4.13 -29.74
N ASP A 213 7.05 5.01 -30.75
CA ASP A 213 7.68 6.34 -30.65
C ASP A 213 7.04 7.16 -29.51
N PHE A 214 5.71 7.11 -29.38
CA PHE A 214 4.97 7.79 -28.32
C PHE A 214 5.29 7.27 -26.92
N LEU A 215 5.38 5.95 -26.75
CA LEU A 215 5.75 5.35 -25.47
C LEU A 215 7.19 5.72 -25.07
N GLN A 216 8.12 5.67 -26.02
CA GLN A 216 9.51 6.07 -25.80
C GLN A 216 9.67 7.56 -25.47
N GLU A 217 8.84 8.43 -26.07
CA GLU A 217 8.81 9.86 -25.75
C GLU A 217 8.32 10.11 -24.32
N ILE A 218 7.29 9.39 -23.86
CA ILE A 218 6.80 9.47 -22.48
C ILE A 218 7.87 9.02 -21.48
N GLU A 219 8.60 7.96 -21.80
CA GLU A 219 9.68 7.44 -20.95
C GLU A 219 10.85 8.40 -20.85
N SER A 220 11.22 9.03 -21.97
CA SER A 220 12.29 10.02 -22.03
C SER A 220 11.88 11.40 -21.49
N GLY A 221 10.58 11.64 -21.29
CA GLY A 221 9.96 12.96 -21.15
C GLY A 221 9.45 13.34 -19.75
N GLY A 222 9.91 12.67 -18.69
CA GLY A 222 9.64 13.06 -17.29
C GLY A 222 10.47 14.24 -16.76
N MET A 223 11.41 14.79 -17.54
CA MET A 223 12.34 15.86 -17.15
C MET A 223 12.11 17.17 -17.91
N TYR A 224 10.85 17.60 -18.05
CA TYR A 224 10.56 19.00 -18.36
C TYR A 224 9.69 19.58 -17.26
N GLU A 225 10.36 20.03 -16.19
CA GLU A 225 9.82 21.12 -15.38
C GLU A 225 9.38 22.24 -16.34
N LEU A 226 8.17 22.72 -16.12
CA LEU A 226 7.66 23.96 -16.69
C LEU A 226 8.44 25.16 -16.10
N THR A 227 9.74 25.25 -16.37
CA THR A 227 10.48 26.50 -16.25
C THR A 227 10.30 27.28 -17.54
N GLU A 228 9.67 28.45 -17.38
CA GLU A 228 9.56 29.58 -18.32
C GLU A 228 8.20 29.75 -18.99
N LEU A 229 7.32 30.41 -18.24
CA LEU A 229 6.46 31.48 -18.76
C LEU A 229 6.32 32.56 -17.68
N ILE A 230 7.35 33.40 -17.57
CA ILE A 230 7.24 34.81 -17.13
C ILE A 230 7.65 35.66 -18.34
#